data_AF-A0A1M5ZMB2-F1
#
_entry.id   AF-A0A1M5ZMB2-F1
#
_cell.length_a   1.000
_cell.length_b   1.000
_cell.length_c   1.000
_cell.angle_alpha   90.00
_cell.angle_beta   90.00
_cell.angle_gamma   90.00
#
_symmetry.space_group_name_H-M   'P 1'
#
loop_
_entity.id
_entity.type
_entity.pdbx_description
1 polymer ?
#
loop_
_entity_poly.entity_id
_entity_poly.type
_entity_poly.pdbx_seq_one_letter_code
_entity_poly.pdbx_strand_id
1 'polypeptide(L)'
;MNKWVLLSAALSSLAGISYLMYRTYTASTATTGAGENTVKSNQPRGVRNNNPLNIRDNGTSWQGMCTVNADPSFVEFQSPEYGFRAGARILRTYYRSGYKTLSQMISRWAPASENDTAIYIQNVSNWTGIAPGQVVDVYDKNTLSNVLLAMSRQECGQYYDIGTARDGVMLA
;
A
#
# COMPACT_ATOMS: atom_id res chain seq x y z
N MET A 1 -0.28 60.30 13.60
CA MET A 1 -1.38 60.03 12.64
C MET A 1 -0.74 59.25 11.51
N ASN A 2 -0.92 57.94 11.30
CA ASN A 2 -2.09 57.07 11.46
C ASN A 2 -1.69 55.65 11.92
N LYS A 3 -2.61 55.00 12.63
CA LYS A 3 -2.56 53.63 13.17
C LYS A 3 -3.13 52.61 12.15
N TRP A 4 -3.03 51.32 12.50
CA TRP A 4 -3.74 50.12 11.96
C TRP A 4 -3.00 49.39 10.82
N VAL A 5 -2.68 48.07 10.81
CA VAL A 5 -3.12 46.86 11.54
C VAL A 5 -1.99 45.80 11.52
N LEU A 6 -1.87 45.01 12.60
CA LEU A 6 -1.06 43.78 12.72
C LEU A 6 -1.72 42.61 11.98
N LEU A 7 -0.94 41.78 11.27
CA LEU A 7 -1.30 40.36 11.11
C LEU A 7 -0.05 39.47 11.15
N SER A 8 0.00 38.65 12.18
CA SER A 8 0.84 37.47 12.38
C SER A 8 0.34 36.26 11.58
N ALA A 9 1.20 35.23 11.50
CA ALA A 9 1.01 33.86 10.98
C ALA A 9 1.51 33.66 9.53
N ALA A 10 2.28 32.63 9.18
CA ALA A 10 2.78 31.46 9.90
C ALA A 10 4.08 30.99 9.19
N LEU A 11 5.04 30.45 9.94
CA LEU A 11 6.05 29.56 9.36
C LEU A 11 5.32 28.29 8.90
N SER A 12 5.03 28.19 7.60
CA SER A 12 4.63 26.94 6.98
C SER A 12 5.84 26.02 6.94
N SER A 13 5.71 24.88 7.59
CA SER A 13 6.70 23.81 7.67
C SER A 13 7.20 23.39 6.29
N LEU A 14 8.51 23.11 6.22
CA LEU A 14 9.27 22.61 5.06
C LEU A 14 8.72 21.31 4.42
N ALA A 15 7.64 20.71 4.95
CA ALA A 15 6.97 19.56 4.36
C ALA A 15 6.10 19.93 3.13
N GLY A 16 5.57 21.16 3.07
CA GLY A 16 4.71 21.59 1.96
C GLY A 16 5.47 21.89 0.67
N ILE A 17 6.73 22.33 0.77
CA ILE A 17 7.54 22.73 -0.37
C ILE A 17 8.14 21.51 -1.09
N SER A 18 8.55 20.47 -0.36
CA SER A 18 9.00 19.21 -0.98
C SER A 18 7.87 18.49 -1.72
N TYR A 19 6.63 18.55 -1.20
CA TYR A 19 5.47 17.96 -1.88
C TYR A 19 5.09 18.71 -3.15
N LEU A 20 5.14 20.06 -3.12
CA LEU A 20 4.88 20.86 -4.32
C LEU A 20 6.00 20.68 -5.36
N MET A 21 7.26 20.61 -4.94
CA MET A 21 8.39 20.31 -5.84
C MET A 21 8.30 18.90 -6.44
N TYR A 22 7.87 17.88 -5.69
CA TYR A 22 7.66 16.53 -6.24
C TYR A 22 6.54 16.51 -7.29
N ARG A 23 5.44 17.26 -7.05
CA ARG A 23 4.32 17.37 -7.99
C ARG A 23 4.64 18.21 -9.23
N THR A 24 5.59 19.15 -9.13
CA THR A 24 6.05 19.94 -10.29
C THR A 24 7.19 19.29 -11.05
N TYR A 25 8.03 18.46 -10.42
CA TYR A 25 9.04 17.66 -11.12
C TYR A 25 8.40 16.60 -12.02
N THR A 26 7.22 16.09 -11.67
CA THR A 26 6.43 15.16 -12.50
C THR A 26 5.47 15.86 -13.45
N ALA A 27 5.33 17.19 -13.36
CA ALA A 27 4.48 18.00 -14.24
C ALA A 27 5.30 18.99 -15.07
N SER A 28 6.33 18.49 -15.77
CA SER A 28 7.00 19.26 -16.82
C SER A 28 7.55 18.34 -17.90
N THR A 29 6.64 17.78 -18.69
CA THR A 29 6.78 17.67 -20.15
C THR A 29 5.40 17.35 -20.73
N ALA A 30 4.73 18.38 -21.22
CA ALA A 30 3.65 18.21 -22.17
C ALA A 30 4.25 17.74 -23.51
N THR A 31 4.47 16.43 -23.65
CA THR A 31 4.72 15.77 -24.93
C THR A 31 4.16 14.35 -24.89
N THR A 32 3.01 14.15 -25.54
CA THR A 32 2.52 12.93 -26.21
C THR A 32 2.50 11.61 -25.41
N GLY A 33 1.30 11.03 -25.24
CA GLY A 33 0.94 9.84 -24.43
C GLY A 33 1.59 8.48 -24.74
N ALA A 34 2.79 8.46 -25.33
CA ALA A 34 3.63 7.27 -25.47
C ALA A 34 4.55 7.05 -24.24
N GLY A 35 5.01 8.12 -23.57
CA GLY A 35 5.95 8.03 -22.45
C GLY A 35 5.36 7.44 -21.16
N GLU A 36 4.20 7.92 -20.73
CA GLU A 36 3.53 7.46 -19.50
C GLU A 36 3.08 5.99 -19.59
N ASN A 37 2.56 5.58 -20.75
CA ASN A 37 2.19 4.19 -21.01
C ASN A 37 3.39 3.23 -20.97
N THR A 38 4.56 3.66 -21.45
CA THR A 38 5.79 2.84 -21.44
C THR A 38 6.38 2.71 -20.03
N VAL A 39 6.26 3.76 -19.20
CA VAL A 39 6.69 3.69 -17.79
C VAL A 39 5.79 2.74 -16.99
N LYS A 40 4.47 2.77 -17.20
CA LYS A 40 3.57 1.80 -16.56
C LYS A 40 3.79 0.36 -17.03
N SER A 41 4.04 0.11 -18.31
CA SER A 41 4.21 -1.27 -18.81
C SER A 41 5.38 -2.02 -18.15
N ASN A 42 6.44 -1.30 -17.77
CA ASN A 42 7.63 -1.88 -17.14
C ASN A 42 7.51 -2.06 -15.61
N GLN A 43 6.45 -1.55 -14.98
CA GLN A 43 6.21 -1.75 -13.56
C GLN A 43 5.67 -3.16 -13.28
N PRO A 44 5.89 -3.70 -12.07
CA PRO A 44 5.26 -4.95 -11.64
C PRO A 44 3.74 -4.91 -11.76
N ARG A 45 3.11 -6.05 -12.06
CA ARG A 45 1.64 -6.15 -12.24
C ARG A 45 0.87 -5.51 -11.09
N GLY A 46 1.23 -5.79 -9.84
CA GLY A 46 0.55 -5.20 -8.67
C GLY A 46 0.63 -3.67 -8.61
N VAL A 47 1.65 -3.05 -9.20
CA VAL A 47 1.74 -1.59 -9.34
C VAL A 47 0.82 -1.08 -10.44
N ARG A 48 0.83 -1.74 -11.61
CA ARG A 48 -0.05 -1.37 -12.72
C ARG A 48 -1.52 -1.47 -12.35
N ASN A 49 -1.87 -2.50 -11.59
CA ASN A 49 -3.24 -2.82 -11.19
C ASN A 49 -3.70 -2.09 -9.91
N ASN A 50 -2.86 -1.22 -9.33
CA ASN A 50 -3.09 -0.63 -8.00
C ASN A 50 -3.39 -1.69 -6.91
N ASN A 51 -2.82 -2.88 -7.07
CA ASN A 51 -3.01 -4.03 -6.21
C ASN A 51 -1.68 -4.37 -5.53
N PRO A 52 -1.29 -3.60 -4.49
CA PRO A 52 0.03 -3.66 -3.86
C PRO A 52 0.36 -5.03 -3.27
N LEU A 53 -0.66 -5.85 -2.97
CA LEU A 53 -0.50 -7.17 -2.36
C LEU A 53 -0.85 -8.34 -3.30
N ASN A 54 -1.00 -8.08 -4.60
CA ASN A 54 -1.34 -9.11 -5.58
C ASN A 54 -2.57 -9.96 -5.19
N ILE A 55 -3.61 -9.33 -4.66
CA ILE A 55 -4.86 -10.00 -4.29
C ILE A 55 -5.51 -10.60 -5.54
N ARG A 56 -5.69 -11.91 -5.56
CA ARG A 56 -6.36 -12.63 -6.65
C ARG A 56 -7.85 -12.30 -6.69
N ASP A 57 -8.40 -12.21 -7.88
CA ASP A 57 -9.84 -12.11 -8.03
C ASP A 57 -10.48 -13.47 -7.74
N ASN A 58 -11.49 -13.47 -6.88
CA ASN A 58 -12.26 -14.64 -6.49
C ASN A 58 -13.77 -14.35 -6.45
N GLY A 59 -14.21 -13.28 -7.12
CA GLY A 59 -15.61 -12.82 -7.13
C GLY A 59 -16.01 -11.96 -5.94
N THR A 60 -15.10 -11.65 -5.01
CA THR A 60 -15.39 -10.71 -3.92
C THR A 60 -15.50 -9.28 -4.46
N SER A 61 -16.64 -8.64 -4.26
CA SER A 61 -16.83 -7.22 -4.60
C SER A 61 -16.10 -6.31 -3.61
N TRP A 62 -14.92 -5.83 -3.99
CA TRP A 62 -14.15 -4.89 -3.18
C TRP A 62 -14.57 -3.43 -3.44
N GLN A 63 -14.61 -2.62 -2.39
CA GLN A 63 -14.73 -1.18 -2.53
C GLN A 63 -13.50 -0.64 -3.27
N GLY A 64 -13.73 0.16 -4.31
CA GLY A 64 -12.69 0.73 -5.16
C GLY A 64 -12.13 -0.23 -6.20
N MET A 65 -12.76 -1.40 -6.42
CA MET A 65 -12.45 -2.28 -7.54
C MET A 65 -12.88 -1.64 -8.87
N CYS A 66 -12.09 -1.83 -9.91
CA CYS A 66 -12.45 -1.43 -11.27
C CYS A 66 -13.57 -2.33 -11.82
N THR A 67 -14.48 -1.76 -12.62
CA THR A 67 -15.58 -2.54 -13.25
C THR A 67 -15.11 -3.32 -14.47
N VAL A 68 -14.04 -2.87 -15.11
CA VAL A 68 -13.39 -3.54 -16.23
C VAL A 68 -11.95 -3.80 -15.80
N ASN A 69 -11.58 -5.08 -15.73
CA ASN A 69 -10.21 -5.50 -15.42
C ASN A 69 -9.51 -5.88 -16.73
N ALA A 70 -8.29 -5.42 -16.92
CA ALA A 70 -7.42 -5.92 -17.97
C ALA A 70 -6.83 -7.30 -17.59
N ASP A 71 -6.69 -7.59 -16.30
CA ASP A 71 -6.23 -8.87 -15.75
C ASP A 71 -7.38 -9.63 -15.05
N PRO A 72 -7.80 -10.81 -15.56
CA PRO A 72 -8.89 -11.58 -14.95
C PRO A 72 -8.47 -12.36 -13.70
N SER A 73 -7.17 -12.50 -13.43
CA SER A 73 -6.67 -13.33 -12.31
C SER A 73 -6.47 -12.53 -11.02
N PHE A 74 -6.32 -11.21 -11.13
CA PHE A 74 -6.02 -10.32 -10.01
C PHE A 74 -6.96 -9.13 -10.01
N VAL A 75 -7.34 -8.69 -8.81
CA VAL A 75 -8.19 -7.51 -8.65
C VAL A 75 -7.44 -6.27 -9.17
N GLU A 76 -8.11 -5.43 -9.93
CA GLU A 76 -7.66 -4.08 -10.25
C GLU A 76 -8.42 -3.07 -9.38
N PHE A 77 -7.68 -2.13 -8.80
CA PHE A 77 -8.25 -1.08 -7.97
C PHE A 77 -8.14 0.28 -8.64
N GLN A 78 -9.05 1.18 -8.30
CA GLN A 78 -9.04 2.58 -8.74
C GLN A 78 -7.81 3.33 -8.22
N SER A 79 -7.30 2.94 -7.06
CA SER A 79 -6.11 3.53 -6.42
C SER A 79 -5.44 2.51 -5.48
N PRO A 80 -4.13 2.65 -5.19
CA PRO A 80 -3.41 1.69 -4.34
C PRO A 80 -3.91 1.64 -2.90
N GLU A 81 -4.49 2.74 -2.38
CA GLU A 81 -5.11 2.79 -1.06
C GLU A 81 -6.26 1.78 -0.95
N TYR A 82 -7.05 1.58 -2.01
CA TYR A 82 -8.10 0.55 -2.02
C TYR A 82 -7.54 -0.87 -2.00
N GLY A 83 -6.39 -1.09 -2.62
CA GLY A 83 -5.69 -2.38 -2.55
C GLY A 83 -5.12 -2.65 -1.16
N PHE A 84 -4.51 -1.65 -0.51
CA PHE A 84 -4.09 -1.76 0.90
C PHE A 84 -5.28 -1.95 1.85
N ARG A 85 -6.39 -1.26 1.61
CA ARG A 85 -7.64 -1.44 2.34
C ARG A 85 -8.14 -2.88 2.25
N ALA A 86 -8.14 -3.47 1.05
CA ALA A 86 -8.51 -4.87 0.87
C ALA A 86 -7.60 -5.80 1.67
N GLY A 87 -6.28 -5.57 1.62
CA GLY A 87 -5.29 -6.27 2.44
C GLY A 87 -5.57 -6.18 3.94
N ALA A 88 -5.87 -4.98 4.45
CA ALA A 88 -6.24 -4.74 5.84
C ALA A 88 -7.47 -5.57 6.26
N ARG A 89 -8.51 -5.60 5.42
CA ARG A 89 -9.72 -6.41 5.68
C ARG A 89 -9.41 -7.91 5.70
N ILE A 90 -8.52 -8.39 4.82
CA ILE A 90 -8.10 -9.79 4.80
C ILE A 90 -7.35 -10.14 6.08
N LEU A 91 -6.34 -9.36 6.50
CA LEU A 91 -5.58 -9.66 7.71
C LEU A 91 -6.44 -9.59 8.98
N ARG A 92 -7.39 -8.64 9.06
CA ARG A 92 -8.39 -8.63 10.14
C ARG A 92 -9.28 -9.87 10.13
N THR A 93 -9.60 -10.40 8.94
CA THR A 93 -10.35 -11.66 8.80
C THR A 93 -9.52 -12.84 9.30
N TYR A 94 -8.24 -12.93 8.92
CA TYR A 94 -7.32 -13.95 9.42
C TYR A 94 -7.21 -13.93 10.94
N TYR A 95 -7.08 -12.73 11.53
CA TYR A 95 -7.03 -12.57 12.98
C TYR A 95 -8.29 -13.10 13.67
N ARG A 96 -9.49 -12.78 13.15
CA ARG A 96 -10.77 -13.31 13.67
C ARG A 96 -10.89 -14.83 13.52
N SER A 97 -10.27 -15.40 12.48
CA SER A 97 -10.20 -16.85 12.25
C SER A 97 -9.09 -17.56 13.03
N GLY A 98 -8.33 -16.85 13.89
CA GLY A 98 -7.34 -17.45 14.78
C GLY A 98 -5.89 -17.42 14.27
N TYR A 99 -5.63 -16.90 13.08
CA TYR A 99 -4.27 -16.67 12.56
C TYR A 99 -3.77 -15.32 13.10
N LYS A 100 -3.08 -15.34 14.24
CA LYS A 100 -2.76 -14.13 15.00
C LYS A 100 -1.29 -13.73 14.93
N THR A 101 -0.38 -14.67 14.71
CA THR A 101 1.05 -14.37 14.61
C THR A 101 1.45 -13.96 13.20
N LEU A 102 2.59 -13.27 13.08
CA LEU A 102 3.14 -12.90 11.77
C LEU A 102 3.33 -14.13 10.87
N SER A 103 3.93 -15.20 11.39
CA SER A 103 4.14 -16.45 10.66
C SER A 103 2.84 -17.11 10.22
N GLN A 104 1.79 -17.08 11.05
CA GLN A 104 0.47 -17.64 10.72
C GLN A 104 -0.21 -16.84 9.60
N MET A 105 -0.19 -15.52 9.68
CA MET A 105 -0.81 -14.65 8.67
C MET A 105 -0.10 -14.79 7.32
N ILE A 106 1.23 -14.76 7.29
CA ILE A 106 2.00 -14.89 6.04
C ILE A 106 1.91 -16.32 5.47
N SER A 107 1.98 -17.36 6.30
CA SER A 107 1.78 -18.74 5.81
C SER A 107 0.40 -18.97 5.20
N ARG A 108 -0.62 -18.28 5.72
CA ARG A 108 -1.97 -18.31 5.15
C ARG A 108 -2.06 -17.51 3.85
N TRP A 109 -1.33 -16.40 3.75
CA TRP A 109 -1.30 -15.54 2.57
C TRP A 109 -0.54 -16.16 1.39
N ALA A 110 0.65 -16.73 1.66
CA ALA A 110 1.57 -17.28 0.68
C ALA A 110 1.98 -18.70 1.10
N PRO A 111 1.16 -19.73 0.81
CA PRO A 111 1.43 -21.11 1.22
C PRO A 111 2.67 -21.68 0.51
N ALA A 112 3.37 -22.59 1.20
CA ALA A 112 4.66 -23.14 0.76
C ALA A 112 4.60 -24.02 -0.50
N SER A 113 3.40 -24.46 -0.90
CA SER A 113 3.20 -25.18 -2.15
C SER A 113 3.49 -24.32 -3.38
N GLU A 114 3.44 -22.99 -3.24
CA GLU A 114 3.56 -22.04 -4.35
C GLU A 114 4.66 -20.99 -4.12
N ASN A 115 5.20 -20.89 -2.91
CA ASN A 115 6.08 -19.79 -2.50
C ASN A 115 7.19 -20.28 -1.56
N ASP A 116 8.26 -19.50 -1.47
CA ASP A 116 9.18 -19.60 -0.34
C ASP A 116 8.63 -18.82 0.86
N THR A 117 7.69 -19.44 1.57
CA THR A 117 7.01 -18.85 2.74
C THR A 117 7.99 -18.48 3.84
N ALA A 118 9.08 -19.23 4.02
CA ALA A 118 10.07 -18.97 5.05
C ALA A 118 10.82 -17.66 4.77
N ILE A 119 11.24 -17.44 3.52
CA ILE A 119 11.83 -16.17 3.09
C ILE A 119 10.84 -15.02 3.24
N TYR A 120 9.57 -15.21 2.87
CA TYR A 120 8.53 -14.18 3.03
C TYR A 120 8.43 -13.75 4.50
N ILE A 121 8.25 -14.71 5.42
CA ILE A 121 8.15 -14.44 6.86
C ILE A 121 9.40 -13.69 7.35
N GLN A 122 10.59 -14.14 6.95
CA GLN A 122 11.84 -13.51 7.37
C GLN A 122 11.96 -12.07 6.87
N ASN A 123 11.61 -11.82 5.61
CA ASN A 123 11.66 -10.47 5.02
C ASN A 123 10.69 -9.52 5.72
N VAL A 124 9.44 -9.93 5.89
CA VAL A 124 8.44 -9.10 6.59
C VAL A 124 8.82 -8.88 8.05
N SER A 125 9.34 -9.90 8.73
CA SER A 125 9.85 -9.78 10.09
C SER A 125 10.98 -8.75 10.18
N ASN A 126 11.97 -8.82 9.29
CA ASN A 126 13.09 -7.90 9.25
C ASN A 126 12.67 -6.46 8.97
N TRP A 127 11.71 -6.24 8.06
CA TRP A 127 11.27 -4.89 7.68
C TRP A 127 10.33 -4.24 8.70
N THR A 128 9.61 -5.04 9.49
CA THR A 128 8.67 -4.53 10.50
C THR A 128 9.22 -4.52 11.91
N GLY A 129 10.26 -5.33 12.19
CA GLY A 129 10.75 -5.61 13.53
C GLY A 129 9.85 -6.55 14.36
N ILE A 130 8.79 -7.10 13.76
CA ILE A 130 7.87 -8.03 14.43
C ILE A 130 8.44 -9.44 14.31
N ALA A 131 8.64 -10.13 15.43
CA ALA A 131 9.15 -11.50 15.40
C ALA A 131 8.13 -12.47 14.76
N PRO A 132 8.56 -13.56 14.08
CA PRO A 132 7.63 -14.48 13.41
C PRO A 132 6.52 -15.04 14.32
N GLY A 133 6.84 -15.32 15.57
CA GLY A 133 5.88 -15.83 16.57
C GLY A 133 5.08 -14.76 17.31
N GLN A 134 5.34 -13.46 17.06
CA GLN A 134 4.66 -12.37 17.75
C GLN A 134 3.25 -12.17 17.18
N VAL A 135 2.28 -11.93 18.07
CA VAL A 135 0.92 -11.55 17.69
C VAL A 135 0.94 -10.17 17.03
N VAL A 136 0.31 -10.07 15.86
CA VAL A 136 0.15 -8.81 15.13
C VAL A 136 -1.13 -8.14 15.59
N ASP A 137 -1.03 -6.92 16.10
CA ASP A 137 -2.20 -6.08 16.35
C ASP A 137 -2.72 -5.50 15.03
N VAL A 138 -3.77 -6.11 14.49
CA VAL A 138 -4.42 -5.72 13.22
C VAL A 138 -5.41 -4.55 13.39
N TYR A 139 -5.57 -4.03 14.60
CA TYR A 139 -6.40 -2.85 14.88
C TYR A 139 -5.56 -1.61 15.18
N ASP A 140 -4.31 -1.78 15.63
CA ASP A 140 -3.34 -0.71 15.59
C ASP A 140 -2.97 -0.35 14.14
N LYS A 141 -3.23 0.91 13.79
CA LYS A 141 -3.10 1.40 12.42
C LYS A 141 -1.65 1.39 11.97
N ASN A 142 -0.71 1.74 12.85
CA ASN A 142 0.70 1.82 12.49
C ASN A 142 1.27 0.42 12.25
N THR A 143 0.97 -0.51 13.16
CA THR A 143 1.36 -1.92 13.05
C THR A 143 0.83 -2.54 11.76
N LEU A 144 -0.47 -2.42 11.49
CA LEU A 144 -1.05 -3.00 10.30
C LEU A 144 -0.51 -2.35 9.02
N SER A 145 -0.32 -1.03 8.99
CA SER A 145 0.24 -0.33 7.82
C SER A 145 1.67 -0.79 7.51
N ASN A 146 2.50 -0.94 8.54
CA ASN A 146 3.87 -1.44 8.40
C ASN A 146 3.91 -2.88 7.87
N VAL A 147 3.04 -3.75 8.39
CA VAL A 147 2.93 -5.15 7.91
C VAL A 147 2.51 -5.18 6.45
N LEU A 148 1.45 -4.45 6.08
CA LEU A 148 0.96 -4.45 4.69
C LEU A 148 1.99 -3.83 3.73
N LEU A 149 2.69 -2.76 4.14
CA LEU A 149 3.76 -2.18 3.34
C LEU A 149 4.91 -3.17 3.12
N ALA A 150 5.32 -3.89 4.17
CA ALA A 150 6.35 -4.92 4.09
C ALA A 150 5.93 -6.08 3.18
N MET A 151 4.68 -6.53 3.26
CA MET A 151 4.12 -7.51 2.31
C MET A 151 4.12 -6.96 0.89
N SER A 152 3.71 -5.72 0.68
CA SER A 152 3.73 -5.10 -0.65
C SER A 152 5.14 -5.03 -1.25
N ARG A 153 6.15 -4.77 -0.42
CA ARG A 153 7.55 -4.81 -0.84
C ARG A 153 7.98 -6.20 -1.28
N GLN A 154 7.50 -7.26 -0.64
CA GLN A 154 7.76 -8.64 -1.08
C GLN A 154 7.11 -8.93 -2.44
N GLU A 155 5.88 -8.43 -2.64
CA GLU A 155 5.05 -8.71 -3.82
C GLU A 155 5.43 -7.91 -5.06
N CYS A 156 5.78 -6.65 -4.87
CA CYS A 156 5.94 -5.66 -5.94
C CYS A 156 7.29 -4.95 -5.88
N GLY A 157 8.09 -5.10 -4.82
CA GLY A 157 9.25 -4.24 -4.58
C GLY A 157 8.85 -2.89 -3.96
N GLN A 158 9.81 -1.98 -3.85
CA GLN A 158 9.65 -0.72 -3.13
C GLN A 158 9.03 0.39 -4.00
N TYR A 159 7.72 0.29 -4.24
CA TYR A 159 6.96 1.26 -5.06
C TYR A 159 5.99 2.14 -4.26
N TYR A 160 5.70 1.78 -3.02
CA TYR A 160 4.74 2.47 -2.18
C TYR A 160 5.41 3.00 -0.92
N ASP A 161 4.86 4.07 -0.38
CA ASP A 161 5.28 4.62 0.91
C ASP A 161 4.30 4.23 2.03
N ILE A 162 4.72 4.52 3.27
CA ILE A 162 3.92 4.25 4.46
C ILE A 162 2.63 5.09 4.53
N GLY A 163 2.60 6.26 3.87
CA GLY A 163 1.42 7.10 3.78
C GLY A 163 0.31 6.41 3.02
N THR A 164 0.59 5.92 1.81
CA THR A 164 -0.37 5.17 0.98
C THR A 164 -0.91 3.94 1.71
N ALA A 165 -0.03 3.15 2.36
CA ALA A 165 -0.46 1.98 3.13
C ALA A 165 -1.36 2.37 4.30
N ARG A 166 -1.01 3.44 5.02
CA ARG A 166 -1.80 3.96 6.15
C ARG A 166 -3.15 4.50 5.73
N ASP A 167 -3.22 5.23 4.62
CA ASP A 167 -4.47 5.76 4.10
C ASP A 167 -5.41 4.61 3.69
N GLY A 168 -4.88 3.54 3.09
CA GLY A 168 -5.64 2.31 2.83
C GLY A 168 -6.16 1.64 4.11
N VAL A 169 -5.33 1.52 5.16
CA VAL A 169 -5.74 0.97 6.46
C VAL A 169 -6.83 1.82 7.12
N MET A 170 -6.80 3.13 6.94
CA MET A 170 -7.81 4.06 7.47
C MET A 170 -9.18 3.93 6.79
N LEU A 171 -9.23 3.41 5.56
CA LEU A 171 -10.47 3.16 4.81
C LEU A 171 -11.12 1.80 5.14
N ALA A 172 -10.44 0.95 5.91
CA ALA A 172 -10.76 -0.48 6.09
C ALA A 172 -11.69 -0.79 7.27
#